data_AF-A0A378IJS5-F1
#
_entry.id   AF-A0A378IJS5-F1
#
_cell.length_a   1.000
_cell.length_b   1.000
_cell.length_c   1.000
_cell.angle_alpha   90.00
_cell.angle_beta   90.00
_cell.angle_gamma   90.00
#
_symmetry.space_group_name_H-M   'P 1'
#
loop_
_entity.id
_entity.type
_entity.pdbx_description
1 polymer ?
#
loop_
_entity_poly.entity_id
_entity_poly.type
_entity_poly.pdbx_seq_one_letter_code
_entity_poly.pdbx_strand_id
1 'polypeptide(L)'
;MVQATFFTQRDTPSIKKNDLKTYYIPIVEIIDNMQQVSAWNYARNPLVSRMLYTSTEALFAQEALEARRTTVSCYKVMLNATQMATLNKSKSVGKGYLVALNFMPKDILSCIKISGNECSEVINPFYQTSESVTVELPLIAPCA
;
A
#
# COMPACT_ATOMS: atom_id res chain seq x y z
N MET A 1 -22.89 -50.67 0.08
CA MET A 1 -22.98 -49.65 -0.99
C MET A 1 -22.99 -48.30 -0.29
N VAL A 2 -21.85 -47.62 -0.18
CA VAL A 2 -21.70 -46.36 0.58
C VAL A 2 -21.43 -45.25 -0.43
N GLN A 3 -22.35 -44.29 -0.49
CA GLN A 3 -22.31 -43.17 -1.41
C GLN A 3 -21.41 -42.08 -0.81
N ALA A 4 -20.20 -41.91 -1.35
CA ALA A 4 -19.33 -40.81 -0.96
C ALA A 4 -19.86 -39.50 -1.58
N THR A 5 -20.34 -38.59 -0.74
CA THR A 5 -20.72 -37.24 -1.16
C THR A 5 -19.45 -36.43 -1.32
N PHE A 6 -19.02 -36.22 -2.56
CA PHE A 6 -17.95 -35.27 -2.87
C PHE A 6 -18.48 -33.86 -2.67
N PHE A 7 -17.94 -33.12 -1.71
CA PHE A 7 -18.10 -31.67 -1.67
C PHE A 7 -17.34 -31.10 -2.87
N THR A 8 -18.08 -30.71 -3.91
CA THR A 8 -17.54 -29.83 -4.94
C THR A 8 -17.14 -28.54 -4.25
N GLN A 9 -15.83 -28.31 -4.18
CA GLN A 9 -15.22 -27.04 -3.86
C GLN A 9 -15.89 -26.01 -4.76
N ARG A 10 -16.84 -25.24 -4.21
CA ARG A 10 -17.30 -24.04 -4.89
C ARG A 10 -16.07 -23.20 -5.07
N ASP A 11 -15.69 -22.97 -6.31
CA ASP A 11 -14.67 -22.00 -6.68
C ASP A 11 -14.95 -20.73 -5.88
N THR A 12 -14.13 -20.51 -4.84
CA THR A 12 -14.01 -19.19 -4.23
C THR A 12 -13.69 -18.29 -5.42
N PRO A 13 -14.49 -17.23 -5.69
CA PRO A 13 -14.22 -16.39 -6.84
C PRO A 13 -12.78 -15.90 -6.70
N SER A 14 -11.91 -16.41 -7.57
CA SER A 14 -10.56 -15.91 -7.73
C SER A 14 -10.76 -14.47 -8.19
N ILE A 15 -10.64 -13.54 -7.24
CA ILE A 15 -10.61 -12.12 -7.53
C ILE A 15 -9.42 -11.97 -8.49
N LYS A 16 -9.72 -11.83 -9.78
CA LYS A 16 -8.73 -11.55 -10.80
C LYS A 16 -7.92 -10.37 -10.27
N LYS A 17 -6.62 -10.59 -10.08
CA LYS A 17 -5.63 -9.65 -9.54
C LYS A 17 -5.32 -8.50 -10.52
N ASN A 18 -6.33 -8.02 -11.24
CA ASN A 18 -6.27 -6.90 -12.20
C ASN A 18 -7.28 -5.83 -11.79
N ASP A 19 -6.79 -4.59 -11.73
CA ASP A 19 -7.52 -3.29 -11.83
C ASP A 19 -7.62 -2.39 -10.59
N LEU A 20 -7.02 -2.74 -9.45
CA LEU A 20 -6.79 -1.73 -8.40
C LEU A 20 -5.55 -0.90 -8.75
N LYS A 21 -5.77 0.20 -9.48
CA LYS A 21 -4.72 1.15 -9.85
C LYS A 21 -4.08 1.74 -8.58
N THR A 22 -2.79 1.50 -8.42
CA THR A 22 -2.00 2.05 -7.31
C THR A 22 -1.42 3.40 -7.66
N TYR A 23 -1.26 4.23 -6.63
CA TYR A 23 -0.71 5.57 -6.76
C TYR A 23 0.42 5.78 -5.76
N TYR A 24 1.28 6.74 -6.05
CA TYR A 24 2.48 7.00 -5.27
C TYR A 24 2.48 8.43 -4.74
N ILE A 25 2.72 8.57 -3.44
CA ILE A 25 2.77 9.85 -2.74
C ILE A 25 4.15 9.99 -2.11
N PRO A 26 5.00 10.93 -2.57
CA PRO A 26 6.25 11.21 -1.88
C PRO A 26 6.00 11.68 -0.46
N ILE A 27 6.90 11.26 0.42
CA ILE A 27 6.99 11.68 1.80
C ILE A 27 8.11 12.71 1.85
N VAL A 28 7.78 13.93 2.26
CA VAL A 28 8.76 15.02 2.37
C VAL A 28 9.56 14.91 3.67
N GLU A 29 9.02 14.21 4.66
CA GLU A 29 9.66 13.87 5.92
C GLU A 29 10.62 12.68 5.77
N ILE A 30 11.76 12.76 6.45
CA ILE A 30 12.67 11.61 6.58
C ILE A 30 12.09 10.66 7.64
N ILE A 31 11.86 9.41 7.26
CA ILE A 31 11.32 8.38 8.16
C ILE A 31 12.36 7.29 8.41
N ASP A 32 12.92 7.31 9.60
CA ASP A 32 13.92 6.33 10.04
C ASP A 32 13.29 4.98 10.40
N ASN A 33 12.04 4.97 10.90
CA ASN A 33 11.36 3.76 11.34
C ASN A 33 9.94 3.62 10.76
N MET A 34 9.83 2.88 9.66
CA MET A 34 8.54 2.55 9.03
C MET A 34 7.70 1.51 9.82
N GLN A 35 8.26 0.89 10.86
CA GLN A 35 7.50 -0.02 11.74
C GLN A 35 6.59 0.76 12.69
N GLN A 36 6.85 2.05 12.91
CA GLN A 36 6.03 2.87 13.78
C GLN A 36 4.73 3.28 13.08
N VAL A 37 3.58 2.95 13.67
CA VAL A 37 2.25 3.25 13.09
C VAL A 37 2.04 4.76 12.85
N SER A 38 2.65 5.62 13.66
CA SER A 38 2.57 7.09 13.49
C SER A 38 3.14 7.54 12.13
N ALA A 39 4.15 6.85 11.62
CA ALA A 39 4.77 7.14 10.33
C ALA A 39 3.79 6.98 9.16
N TRP A 40 2.66 6.30 9.33
CA TRP A 40 1.63 6.11 8.30
C TRP A 40 0.51 7.15 8.38
N ASN A 41 0.53 8.04 9.38
CA ASN A 41 -0.46 9.10 9.55
C ASN A 41 -0.10 10.41 8.84
N TYR A 42 1.10 10.56 8.26
CA TYR A 42 1.48 11.81 7.58
C TYR A 42 0.61 12.13 6.36
N ALA A 43 0.05 11.10 5.72
CA ALA A 43 -0.89 11.25 4.60
C ALA A 43 -2.35 11.54 5.05
N ARG A 44 -2.62 11.67 6.35
CA ARG A 44 -3.99 11.82 6.90
C ARG A 44 -4.56 13.23 6.76
N ASN A 45 -3.73 14.27 6.67
CA ASN A 45 -4.26 15.63 6.66
C ASN A 45 -4.99 15.94 5.33
N PRO A 46 -6.33 16.17 5.34
CA PRO A 46 -7.12 16.42 4.13
C PRO A 46 -6.88 17.81 3.52
N LEU A 47 -6.26 18.73 4.27
CA LEU A 47 -6.00 20.11 3.82
C LEU A 47 -4.63 20.28 3.18
N VAL A 48 -3.82 19.22 3.16
CA VAL A 48 -2.49 19.24 2.56
C VAL A 48 -2.57 18.66 1.16
N SER A 49 -2.29 19.50 0.17
CA SER A 49 -2.08 19.06 -1.22
C SER A 49 -0.77 18.31 -1.32
N ARG A 50 -0.82 17.11 -1.90
CA ARG A 50 0.34 16.24 -2.13
C ARG A 50 0.44 15.91 -3.61
N MET A 51 1.65 15.69 -4.07
CA MET A 51 1.86 15.19 -5.42
C MET A 51 1.49 13.70 -5.46
N LEU A 52 0.65 13.33 -6.43
CA LEU A 52 0.23 11.97 -6.67
C LEU A 52 0.75 11.51 -8.03
N TYR A 53 1.49 10.41 -8.07
CA TYR A 53 1.99 9.81 -9.30
C TYR A 53 1.25 8.52 -9.62
N THR A 54 1.09 8.22 -10.91
CA THR A 54 0.38 7.04 -11.40
C THR A 54 1.29 5.86 -11.70
N SER A 55 2.60 6.06 -11.66
CA SER A 55 3.62 5.02 -11.85
C SER A 55 4.89 5.39 -11.09
N THR A 56 5.71 4.39 -10.79
CA THR A 56 7.06 4.61 -10.25
C THR A 56 7.95 5.33 -11.26
N GLU A 57 7.79 5.09 -12.56
CA GLU A 57 8.51 5.84 -13.61
C GLU A 57 8.25 7.34 -13.56
N ALA A 58 6.98 7.75 -13.39
CA ALA A 58 6.60 9.15 -13.28
C ALA A 58 7.18 9.78 -12.00
N LEU A 59 7.14 9.03 -10.90
CA LEU A 59 7.77 9.40 -9.64
C LEU A 59 9.28 9.57 -9.81
N PHE A 60 9.98 8.58 -10.35
CA PHE A 60 11.43 8.64 -10.59
C PHE A 60 11.78 9.78 -11.55
N ALA A 61 11.05 9.98 -12.64
CA ALA A 61 11.34 11.06 -13.58
C ALA A 61 11.30 12.46 -12.91
N GLN A 62 10.43 12.63 -11.91
CA GLN A 62 10.26 13.89 -11.21
C GLN A 62 11.19 14.02 -9.98
N GLU A 63 11.36 12.95 -9.21
CA GLU A 63 12.09 12.94 -7.94
C GLU A 63 13.53 12.40 -8.07
N ALA A 64 13.97 11.92 -9.24
CA ALA A 64 15.28 11.30 -9.43
C ALA A 64 16.45 12.23 -9.10
N LEU A 65 16.27 13.54 -9.27
CA LEU A 65 17.29 14.51 -8.89
C LEU A 65 17.56 14.45 -7.38
N GLU A 66 16.50 14.39 -6.58
CA GLU A 66 16.59 14.30 -5.13
C GLU A 66 16.98 12.89 -4.68
N ALA A 67 16.50 11.84 -5.35
CA ALA A 67 16.89 10.45 -5.08
C ALA A 67 18.40 10.17 -5.26
N ARG A 68 19.11 11.00 -6.05
CA ARG A 68 20.57 10.93 -6.18
C ARG A 68 21.32 11.57 -5.01
N ARG A 69 20.65 12.44 -4.26
CA ARG A 69 21.24 13.20 -3.13
C ARG A 69 20.85 12.60 -1.79
N THR A 70 19.64 12.04 -1.70
CA THR A 70 19.06 11.50 -0.47
C THR A 70 18.10 10.36 -0.78
N THR A 71 17.66 9.64 0.26
CA THR A 71 16.61 8.64 0.13
C THR A 71 15.25 9.32 0.00
N VAL A 72 14.53 9.03 -1.08
CA VAL A 72 13.14 9.44 -1.27
C VAL A 72 12.24 8.31 -0.76
N SER A 73 11.35 8.62 0.18
CA SER A 73 10.33 7.67 0.66
C SER A 73 8.99 8.00 0.04
N CYS A 74 8.21 6.99 -0.33
CA CYS A 74 6.92 7.16 -1.00
C CYS A 74 5.89 6.16 -0.49
N TYR A 75 4.69 6.63 -0.15
CA TYR A 75 3.56 5.75 0.09
C TYR A 75 3.02 5.19 -1.21
N LYS A 76 2.76 3.89 -1.24
CA LYS A 76 1.95 3.23 -2.26
C LYS A 76 0.54 3.10 -1.73
N VAL A 77 -0.42 3.73 -2.40
CA VAL A 77 -1.81 3.81 -1.93
C VAL A 77 -2.78 3.28 -2.97
N MET A 78 -3.95 2.86 -2.49
CA MET A 78 -5.12 2.65 -3.35
C MET A 78 -6.10 3.78 -3.15
N LEU A 79 -6.70 4.25 -4.24
CA LEU A 79 -7.75 5.26 -4.18
C LEU A 79 -9.12 4.59 -4.14
N ASN A 80 -9.96 5.01 -3.21
CA ASN A 80 -11.39 4.70 -3.25
C ASN A 80 -12.10 5.54 -4.34
N ALA A 81 -13.37 5.22 -4.61
CA ALA A 81 -14.15 5.87 -5.66
C ALA A 81 -14.22 7.41 -5.51
N THR A 82 -14.32 7.92 -4.28
CA THR A 82 -14.39 9.36 -4.00
C THR A 82 -13.06 10.06 -4.24
N GLN A 83 -11.95 9.45 -3.81
CA GLN A 83 -10.60 9.94 -4.07
C GLN A 83 -10.29 9.93 -5.57
N MET A 84 -10.68 8.87 -6.28
CA MET A 84 -10.57 8.76 -7.74
C MET A 84 -11.34 9.87 -8.46
N ALA A 85 -12.58 10.14 -8.07
CA ALA A 85 -13.38 11.21 -8.66
C ALA A 85 -12.74 12.59 -8.44
N THR A 86 -12.10 12.79 -7.28
CA THR A 86 -11.38 14.03 -6.95
C THR A 86 -10.11 14.16 -7.81
N LEU A 87 -9.34 13.09 -7.94
CA LEU A 87 -8.15 13.04 -8.80
C LEU A 87 -8.50 13.34 -10.26
N ASN A 88 -9.58 12.76 -10.79
CA ASN A 88 -10.00 12.96 -12.18
C ASN A 88 -10.43 14.40 -12.49
N LYS A 89 -10.80 15.18 -11.47
CA LYS A 89 -11.11 16.62 -11.60
C LYS A 89 -9.87 17.51 -11.45
N SER A 90 -8.77 16.95 -10.98
CA SER A 90 -7.53 17.70 -10.74
C SER A 90 -6.74 17.93 -12.03
N LYS A 91 -5.98 19.02 -12.05
CA LYS A 91 -5.04 19.29 -13.14
C LYS A 91 -3.74 18.53 -12.89
N SER A 92 -3.15 18.01 -13.96
CA SER A 92 -1.80 17.47 -13.90
C SER A 92 -0.79 18.59 -13.67
N VAL A 93 0.26 18.28 -12.91
CA VAL A 93 1.42 19.13 -12.66
C VAL A 93 2.64 18.29 -12.98
N GLY A 94 3.33 18.61 -14.08
CA GLY A 94 4.43 17.79 -14.58
C GLY A 94 3.98 16.35 -14.87
N LYS A 95 4.57 15.37 -14.19
CA LYS A 95 4.27 13.94 -14.32
C LYS A 95 3.26 13.41 -13.28
N GLY A 96 2.77 14.28 -12.39
CA GLY A 96 1.84 13.92 -11.32
C GLY A 96 0.58 14.78 -11.31
N TYR A 97 -0.17 14.66 -10.21
CA TYR A 97 -1.37 15.43 -9.91
C TYR A 97 -1.22 16.06 -8.53
N LEU A 98 -1.40 17.37 -8.41
CA LEU A 98 -1.38 18.04 -7.13
C LEU A 98 -2.79 18.05 -6.53
N VAL A 99 -3.03 17.24 -5.50
CA VAL A 99 -4.36 17.05 -4.92
C VAL A 99 -4.33 16.94 -3.40
N ALA A 100 -5.37 17.46 -2.76
CA ALA A 100 -5.60 17.31 -1.33
C ALA A 100 -6.52 16.10 -1.09
N LEU A 101 -5.93 14.98 -0.68
CA LEU A 101 -6.63 13.74 -0.36
C LEU A 101 -6.24 13.28 1.05
N ASN A 102 -7.17 12.60 1.71
CA ASN A 102 -6.98 12.01 3.02
C ASN A 102 -6.74 10.51 2.88
N PHE A 103 -5.67 10.00 3.49
CA PHE A 103 -5.35 8.59 3.57
C PHE A 103 -5.27 8.14 5.02
N MET A 104 -6.14 7.19 5.40
CA MET A 104 -5.95 6.46 6.64
C MET A 104 -4.80 5.46 6.47
N PRO A 105 -4.15 5.01 7.56
CA PRO A 105 -3.12 3.97 7.47
C PRO A 105 -3.57 2.73 6.67
N LYS A 106 -4.84 2.31 6.82
CA LYS A 106 -5.43 1.18 6.07
C LYS A 106 -5.57 1.39 4.55
N ASP A 107 -5.39 2.60 4.05
CA ASP A 107 -5.45 2.94 2.63
C ASP A 107 -4.05 2.90 1.98
N ILE A 108 -3.01 2.81 2.82
CA ILE A 108 -1.60 2.77 2.41
C ILE A 108 -1.11 1.33 2.46
N LEU A 109 -0.73 0.79 1.32
CA LEU A 109 -0.27 -0.60 1.17
C LEU A 109 1.14 -0.81 1.74
N SER A 110 2.05 0.09 1.37
CA SER A 110 3.46 -0.03 1.66
C SER A 110 4.17 1.32 1.47
N CYS A 111 5.43 1.37 1.90
CA CYS A 111 6.32 2.49 1.65
C CYS A 111 7.49 2.01 0.80
N ILE A 112 7.71 2.67 -0.33
CA ILE A 112 8.85 2.45 -1.20
C ILE A 112 9.93 3.44 -0.80
N LYS A 113 11.16 2.96 -0.58
CA LYS A 113 12.34 3.78 -0.35
C LYS A 113 13.27 3.67 -1.54
N ILE A 114 13.66 4.81 -2.08
CA ILE A 114 14.50 4.95 -3.26
C ILE A 114 15.78 5.65 -2.83
N SER A 115 16.94 5.05 -3.07
CA SER A 115 18.24 5.66 -2.81
C SER A 115 19.19 5.37 -3.97
N GLY A 116 19.51 6.37 -4.79
CA GLY A 116 20.25 6.17 -6.03
C GLY A 116 19.56 5.17 -6.96
N ASN A 117 20.17 4.01 -7.16
CA ASN A 117 19.63 2.92 -7.99
C ASN A 117 18.96 1.80 -7.17
N GLU A 118 18.96 1.91 -5.84
CA GLU A 118 18.37 0.92 -4.95
C GLU A 118 16.92 1.29 -4.64
N CYS A 119 16.06 0.27 -4.64
CA CYS A 119 14.66 0.38 -4.29
C CYS A 119 14.29 -0.72 -3.30
N SER A 120 13.71 -0.34 -2.17
CA SER A 120 13.18 -1.28 -1.17
C SER A 120 11.73 -0.95 -0.84
N GLU A 121 10.96 -1.95 -0.43
CA GLU A 121 9.55 -1.80 -0.07
C GLU A 121 9.31 -2.32 1.35
N VAL A 122 8.73 -1.49 2.20
CA VAL A 122 8.30 -1.85 3.56
C VAL A 122 6.79 -1.96 3.55
N ILE A 123 6.28 -3.17 3.83
CA ILE A 123 4.84 -3.42 3.93
C ILE A 123 4.28 -2.72 5.17
N ASN A 124 3.08 -2.15 5.04
CA ASN A 124 2.43 -1.47 6.15
C ASN A 124 2.13 -2.47 7.30
N PRO A 125 2.63 -2.22 8.53
CA PRO A 125 2.38 -3.06 9.70
C PRO A 125 0.89 -3.28 10.00
N PHE A 126 0.02 -2.37 9.56
CA PHE A 126 -1.44 -2.52 9.66
C PHE A 126 -1.92 -3.89 9.13
N TYR A 127 -1.28 -4.43 8.09
CA TYR A 127 -1.65 -5.73 7.52
C TYR A 127 -0.87 -6.92 8.12
N GLN A 128 0.24 -6.68 8.81
CA GLN A 128 1.09 -7.74 9.37
C GLN A 128 0.48 -8.40 10.62
N THR A 129 -0.34 -7.67 11.39
CA THR A 129 -1.07 -8.21 12.55
C THR A 129 -2.19 -9.19 12.20
N SER A 130 -2.56 -9.33 10.92
CA SER A 130 -3.69 -10.18 10.49
C SER A 130 -3.30 -11.63 10.17
N GLU A 131 -2.00 -11.94 10.06
CA GLU A 131 -1.51 -13.27 9.68
C GLU A 131 -1.14 -14.16 10.88
N SER A 132 -1.31 -13.68 12.12
CA SER A 132 -0.95 -14.40 13.35
C SER A 132 -2.15 -14.88 14.17
N VAL A 133 -3.27 -15.22 13.53
CA VAL A 133 -4.26 -16.12 14.13
C VAL A 133 -3.86 -17.55 13.80
N THR A 134 -2.82 -18.02 14.47
CA THR A 134 -2.51 -19.44 14.58
C THR A 134 -3.71 -20.10 15.24
N VAL A 135 -4.44 -20.93 14.47
CA VAL A 135 -5.41 -21.85 15.04
C VAL A 135 -4.61 -22.87 15.87
N GLU A 136 -4.41 -22.59 17.15
CA GLU A 136 -4.11 -23.64 18.12
C GLU A 136 -5.38 -24.49 18.29
N LEU A 137 -5.36 -25.69 17.70
CA LEU A 137 -6.20 -26.79 18.14
C LEU A 137 -5.29 -27.83 18.81
N PRO A 138 -5.76 -28.44 19.91
CA PRO A 138 -4.91 -28.95 20.98
C PRO A 138 -4.19 -30.24 20.59
N LEU A 139 -2.95 -30.35 21.05
CA LEU A 139 -2.22 -31.60 21.19
C LEU A 139 -3.10 -32.62 21.91
N ILE A 140 -3.62 -33.59 21.16
CA ILE A 140 -4.13 -34.83 21.75
C ILE A 140 -2.91 -35.54 22.34
N ALA A 141 -2.83 -35.56 23.67
CA ALA A 141 -1.81 -36.28 24.41
C ALA A 141 -1.84 -37.78 24.06
N PRO A 142 -0.70 -38.47 24.01
CA PRO A 142 -0.69 -39.93 23.99
C PRO A 142 -1.02 -40.42 25.41
N CYS A 143 -1.96 -41.34 25.55
CA CYS A 143 -2.15 -42.06 26.80
C CYS A 143 -2.21 -43.56 26.51
N ALA A 144 -1.17 -44.22 27.05
CA ALA A 144 -0.96 -45.63 27.43
C ALA A 144 -1.49 -46.75 26.51
#